data_AF-A0A7C3T2Q7-F1
#
_entry.id   AF-A0A7C3T2Q7-F1
#
_cell.length_a   1.000
_cell.length_b   1.000
_cell.length_c   1.000
_cell.angle_alpha   90.00
_cell.angle_beta   90.00
_cell.angle_gamma   90.00
#
_symmetry.space_group_name_H-M   'P 1'
#
loop_
_entity.id
_entity.type
_entity.pdbx_description
1 polymer ?
#
loop_
_entity_poly.entity_id
_entity_poly.type
_entity_poly.pdbx_seq_one_letter_code
_entity_poly.pdbx_strand_id
1 'polypeptide(L)'
;MRITCDRCGYEGEGEEFRHIGNVSCCGPLIFRECPSCQNPVICDRQDIRADVEETAKETSRQVELALACGDTARARELLKDLSFLNQCLNLDSVNDYIRERKREIRRLERAASQ
;
A
#
# COMPACT_ATOMS: atom_id res chain seq x y z
N MET A 1 -15.47 -5.81 7.17
CA MET A 1 -15.82 -4.67 8.05
C MET A 1 -17.05 -4.01 7.46
N ARG A 2 -18.04 -3.64 8.26
CA ARG A 2 -19.19 -2.91 7.74
C ARG A 2 -18.90 -1.41 7.72
N ILE A 3 -18.97 -0.80 6.54
CA ILE A 3 -18.79 0.63 6.31
C ILE A 3 -20.14 1.23 5.99
N THR A 4 -20.46 2.35 6.63
CA THR A 4 -21.65 3.15 6.32
C THR A 4 -21.24 4.44 5.63
N CYS A 5 -21.88 4.77 4.51
CA CYS A 5 -21.68 6.04 3.85
C CYS A 5 -22.53 7.14 4.51
N ASP A 6 -21.88 8.13 5.13
CA ASP A 6 -22.55 9.25 5.80
C ASP A 6 -23.45 10.09 4.89
N ARG A 7 -23.22 10.04 3.57
CA ARG A 7 -23.98 10.83 2.59
C ARG A 7 -25.28 10.17 2.14
N CYS A 8 -25.25 8.87 1.85
CA CYS A 8 -26.39 8.16 1.25
C CYS A 8 -26.98 7.05 2.12
N GLY A 9 -26.35 6.75 3.26
CA GLY A 9 -26.78 5.69 4.17
C GLY A 9 -26.50 4.27 3.68
N TYR A 10 -25.78 4.10 2.56
CA TYR A 10 -25.40 2.77 2.09
C TYR A 10 -24.49 2.07 3.10
N GLU A 11 -24.86 0.85 3.48
CA GLU A 11 -24.09 -0.04 4.34
C GLU A 11 -23.58 -1.23 3.53
N GLY A 12 -22.28 -1.50 3.58
CA GLY A 12 -21.68 -2.63 2.86
C GLY A 12 -20.39 -3.10 3.53
N GLU A 13 -19.83 -4.20 3.03
CA GLU A 13 -18.51 -4.66 3.44
C GLU A 13 -17.41 -3.77 2.85
N GLY A 14 -16.28 -3.67 3.55
CA GLY A 14 -15.18 -2.81 3.15
C GLY A 14 -14.70 -3.03 1.72
N GLU A 15 -14.65 -4.28 1.26
CA GLU A 15 -14.27 -4.67 -0.09
C GLU A 15 -15.15 -4.05 -1.19
N GLU A 16 -16.40 -3.71 -0.87
CA GLU A 16 -17.34 -3.05 -1.81
C GLU A 16 -17.00 -1.55 -2.01
N PHE A 17 -16.20 -0.97 -1.12
CA PHE A 17 -15.78 0.43 -1.18
C PHE A 17 -14.39 0.53 -1.80
N ARG A 18 -14.31 1.14 -2.98
CA ARG A 18 -13.06 1.28 -3.75
C ARG A 18 -12.08 2.20 -3.03
N HIS A 19 -10.82 1.79 -2.88
CA HIS A 19 -9.78 2.66 -2.35
C HIS A 19 -9.50 3.84 -3.28
N ILE A 20 -9.54 5.08 -2.76
CA ILE A 20 -9.31 6.31 -3.55
C ILE A 20 -8.20 7.21 -3.00
N GLY A 21 -7.65 6.92 -1.82
CA GLY A 21 -6.42 7.56 -1.35
C GLY A 21 -6.21 7.51 0.16
N ASN A 22 -5.05 7.99 0.58
CA ASN A 22 -4.64 8.14 1.96
C ASN A 22 -4.45 9.63 2.28
N VAL A 23 -4.87 10.09 3.45
CA VAL A 23 -4.58 11.46 3.91
C VAL A 23 -3.90 11.42 5.25
N SER A 24 -2.77 12.12 5.34
CA SER A 24 -1.89 12.18 6.51
C SER A 24 -2.18 13.38 7.44
N CYS A 25 -3.19 14.20 7.13
CA CYS A 25 -3.45 15.50 7.76
C CYS A 25 -3.77 15.41 9.26
N CYS A 26 -4.50 14.38 9.71
CA CYS A 26 -5.02 14.28 11.08
C CYS A 26 -4.80 12.89 11.72
N GLY A 27 -3.80 12.13 11.25
CA GLY A 27 -3.73 10.68 11.37
C GLY A 27 -3.95 10.03 10.00
N PRO A 28 -3.54 8.77 9.78
CA PRO A 28 -3.67 8.16 8.45
C PRO A 28 -5.08 7.63 8.29
N LEU A 29 -5.89 8.53 7.75
CA LEU A 29 -7.24 8.27 7.32
C LEU A 29 -7.17 7.71 5.91
N ILE A 30 -7.92 6.63 5.66
CA ILE A 30 -8.11 6.12 4.31
C ILE A 30 -9.44 6.61 3.78
N PHE A 31 -9.41 7.12 2.56
CA PHE A 31 -10.59 7.41 1.79
C PHE A 31 -10.91 6.21 0.91
N ARG A 32 -12.13 5.68 1.09
CA ARG A 32 -12.76 4.79 0.13
C ARG A 32 -13.94 5.48 -0.52
N GLU A 33 -14.35 5.01 -1.68
CA GLU A 33 -15.46 5.55 -2.45
C GLU A 33 -16.69 4.67 -2.24
N CYS A 34 -17.82 5.29 -1.89
CA CYS A 34 -19.09 4.61 -1.77
C CYS A 34 -19.55 4.08 -3.14
N PRO A 35 -19.89 2.79 -3.29
CA PRO A 35 -20.34 2.24 -4.57
C PRO A 35 -21.70 2.79 -5.03
N SER A 36 -22.52 3.26 -4.09
CA SER A 36 -23.87 3.78 -4.38
C SER A 36 -23.85 5.23 -4.86
N CYS A 37 -23.08 6.11 -4.22
CA CYS A 37 -23.14 7.56 -4.49
C CYS A 37 -21.79 8.20 -4.82
N GLN A 38 -20.73 7.40 -4.94
CA GLN A 38 -19.35 7.82 -5.23
C GLN A 38 -18.78 8.82 -4.21
N ASN A 39 -19.41 8.97 -3.06
CA ASN A 39 -18.93 9.85 -2.01
C ASN A 39 -17.68 9.26 -1.33
N PRO A 40 -16.65 10.07 -1.06
CA PRO A 40 -15.53 9.66 -0.22
C PRO A 40 -16.00 9.36 1.21
N VAL A 41 -15.63 8.20 1.73
CA VAL A 41 -15.91 7.73 3.09
C VAL A 41 -14.57 7.58 3.81
N ILE A 42 -14.49 8.15 5.01
CA ILE A 42 -13.31 8.09 5.87
C ILE A 42 -13.40 6.82 6.71
N CYS A 43 -12.38 5.96 6.63
CA CYS A 43 -12.29 4.74 7.43
C CYS A 43 -11.16 4.88 8.46
N ASP A 44 -11.40 4.40 9.68
CA ASP A 44 -10.45 4.50 10.78
C ASP A 44 -9.31 3.46 10.67
N ARG A 45 -8.11 3.83 11.12
CA ARG A 45 -6.86 3.10 10.80
C ARG A 45 -6.77 1.69 11.41
N GLN A 46 -7.49 1.41 12.50
CA GLN A 46 -7.45 0.10 13.15
C GLN A 46 -8.12 -0.98 12.30
N ASP A 47 -9.21 -0.65 11.61
CA ASP A 47 -10.02 -1.63 10.89
C ASP A 47 -9.41 -2.07 9.55
N ILE A 48 -8.46 -1.29 9.04
CA ILE A 48 -7.76 -1.53 7.77
C ILE A 48 -6.33 -2.04 7.95
N ARG A 49 -5.83 -2.11 9.19
CA ARG A 49 -4.43 -2.51 9.43
C ARG A 49 -4.16 -3.90 8.86
N ALA A 50 -5.12 -4.83 9.00
CA ALA A 50 -5.03 -6.17 8.43
C ALA A 50 -4.90 -6.13 6.90
N ASP A 51 -5.77 -5.37 6.21
CA ASP A 51 -5.73 -5.20 4.75
C ASP A 51 -4.39 -4.58 4.28
N VAL A 52 -3.89 -3.58 5.02
CA VAL A 52 -2.61 -2.93 4.72
C VAL A 52 -1.45 -3.90 4.94
N GLU A 53 -1.47 -4.71 6.00
CA GLU A 53 -0.46 -5.75 6.25
C GLU A 53 -0.48 -6.82 5.16
N GLU A 54 -1.66 -7.26 4.71
CA GLU A 54 -1.81 -8.20 3.60
C GLU A 54 -1.27 -7.62 2.30
N THR A 55 -1.66 -6.38 1.97
CA THR A 55 -1.16 -5.67 0.79
C THR A 55 0.36 -5.53 0.84
N ALA A 56 0.94 -5.18 2.00
CA ALA A 56 2.38 -5.05 2.16
C ALA A 56 3.12 -6.40 1.99
N LYS A 57 2.52 -7.52 2.41
CA LYS A 57 3.07 -8.85 2.16
C LYS A 57 3.06 -9.20 0.68
N GLU A 58 1.95 -8.95 -0.01
CA GLU A 58 1.84 -9.21 -1.44
C GLU A 58 2.77 -8.30 -2.26
N THR A 59 2.84 -7.00 -1.93
CA THR A 59 3.80 -6.08 -2.54
C THR A 59 5.24 -6.54 -2.32
N SER A 60 5.58 -6.99 -1.11
CA SER A 60 6.92 -7.56 -0.83
C SER A 60 7.23 -8.76 -1.72
N ARG A 61 6.25 -9.66 -1.92
CA ARG A 61 6.40 -10.81 -2.83
C ARG A 61 6.63 -10.36 -4.28
N GLN A 62 5.89 -9.35 -4.73
CA GLN A 62 6.07 -8.81 -6.08
C GLN A 62 7.44 -8.13 -6.28
N VAL A 63 8.00 -7.52 -5.23
CA VAL A 63 9.38 -6.99 -5.27
C VAL A 63 10.37 -8.12 -5.54
N GLU A 64 10.27 -9.24 -4.82
CA GLU A 64 11.16 -10.39 -5.01
C GLU A 64 11.05 -10.97 -6.43
N LEU A 65 9.82 -11.07 -6.96
CA LEU A 65 9.61 -11.51 -8.35
C LEU A 65 10.22 -10.54 -9.37
N ALA A 66 10.05 -9.23 -9.19
CA ALA A 66 10.63 -8.23 -10.07
C ALA A 66 12.17 -8.27 -10.05
N LEU A 67 12.77 -8.44 -8.86
CA LEU A 67 14.21 -8.59 -8.71
C LEU A 67 14.74 -9.88 -9.37
N ALA A 68 14.04 -11.00 -9.19
CA ALA A 68 14.39 -12.27 -9.82
C ALA A 68 14.36 -12.20 -11.36
N CYS A 69 13.43 -11.42 -11.92
CA CYS A 69 13.33 -11.16 -13.36
C CYS A 69 14.29 -10.07 -13.86
N GLY A 70 15.07 -9.41 -12.98
CA GLY A 70 15.94 -8.29 -13.34
C GLY A 70 15.21 -6.98 -13.67
N ASP A 71 13.90 -6.91 -13.42
CA ASP A 71 13.08 -5.70 -13.66
C ASP A 71 13.24 -4.70 -12.51
N THR A 72 14.38 -4.00 -12.55
CA THR A 72 14.76 -3.00 -11.54
C THR A 72 13.87 -1.76 -11.54
N ALA A 73 13.20 -1.45 -12.67
CA ALA A 73 12.25 -0.35 -12.76
C ALA A 73 10.98 -0.69 -11.98
N ARG A 74 10.38 -1.87 -12.23
CA ARG A 74 9.20 -2.33 -11.50
C ARG A 74 9.48 -2.50 -10.01
N ALA A 75 10.63 -3.07 -9.65
CA ALA A 75 11.01 -3.23 -8.24
C ALA A 75 11.10 -1.88 -7.50
N ARG A 76 11.58 -0.81 -8.15
CA ARG A 76 11.62 0.53 -7.54
C ARG A 76 10.25 1.11 -7.26
N GLU A 77 9.31 0.97 -8.19
CA GLU A 77 7.94 1.45 -7.98
C GLU A 77 7.27 0.69 -6.84
N LEU A 78 7.39 -0.64 -6.82
CA LEU A 78 6.86 -1.45 -5.72
C LEU A 78 7.48 -1.10 -4.35
N LEU A 79 8.77 -0.75 -4.29
CA LEU A 79 9.40 -0.27 -3.06
C LEU A 79 8.93 1.12 -2.61
N LYS A 80 8.44 1.97 -3.52
CA LYS A 80 7.76 3.23 -3.15
C LYS A 80 6.40 2.91 -2.55
N ASP A 81 5.63 2.03 -3.18
CA ASP A 81 4.33 1.59 -2.68
C ASP A 81 4.45 0.99 -1.28
N LEU A 82 5.46 0.13 -1.07
CA LEU A 82 5.76 -0.44 0.25
C LEU A 82 6.11 0.65 1.28
N SER A 83 6.80 1.72 0.87
CA SER A 83 7.09 2.86 1.75
C SER A 83 5.84 3.62 2.14
N PHE A 84 4.86 3.77 1.25
CA PHE A 84 3.56 4.37 1.57
C PHE A 84 2.75 3.49 2.52
N LEU A 85 2.69 2.18 2.26
CA LEU A 85 2.04 1.22 3.16
C LEU A 85 2.70 1.22 4.55
N ASN A 86 4.04 1.35 4.62
CA ASN A 86 4.73 1.42 5.91
C ASN A 86 4.46 2.70 6.69
N GLN A 87 4.02 3.80 6.06
CA GLN A 87 3.52 4.96 6.81
C GLN A 87 2.26 4.59 7.62
N CYS A 88 1.49 3.60 7.14
CA CYS A 88 0.32 3.06 7.80
C CYS A 88 0.66 1.94 8.80
N LEU A 89 1.70 1.14 8.58
CA LEU A 89 2.09 0.06 9.50
C LEU A 89 3.07 0.50 10.60
N ASN A 90 3.92 1.48 10.30
CA ASN A 90 4.99 2.00 11.15
C ASN A 90 5.90 0.89 11.70
N LEU A 91 6.40 0.02 10.81
CA LEU A 91 7.26 -1.12 11.15
C LEU A 91 8.71 -0.87 10.69
N ASP A 92 9.66 -0.95 11.62
CA ASP A 92 11.08 -0.80 11.32
C ASP A 92 11.61 -1.90 10.39
N SER A 93 11.10 -3.13 10.55
CA SER A 93 11.45 -4.26 9.69
C SER A 93 11.16 -3.98 8.21
N VAL A 94 10.07 -3.29 7.90
CA VAL A 94 9.71 -2.90 6.53
C VAL A 94 10.65 -1.81 6.01
N ASN A 95 11.05 -0.86 6.86
CA ASN A 95 12.03 0.17 6.49
C ASN A 95 13.39 -0.46 6.15
N ASP A 96 13.85 -1.41 6.94
CA ASP A 96 15.13 -2.09 6.72
C ASP A 96 15.11 -2.94 5.45
N TYR A 97 14.02 -3.69 5.23
CA TYR A 97 13.80 -4.42 3.98
C TYR A 97 13.86 -3.50 2.75
N ILE A 98 13.17 -2.35 2.77
CA ILE A 98 13.19 -1.38 1.65
C ILE A 98 14.61 -0.89 1.39
N ARG A 99 15.38 -0.58 2.44
CA ARG A 99 16.77 -0.11 2.31
C ARG A 99 17.66 -1.18 1.69
N GLU A 100 17.50 -2.43 2.11
CA GLU A 100 18.25 -3.57 1.59
C GLU A 100 17.97 -3.77 0.10
N ARG A 101 16.70 -3.87 -0.29
CA ARG A 101 16.32 -4.07 -1.70
C ARG A 101 16.72 -2.89 -2.59
N LYS A 102 16.71 -1.65 -2.11
CA LYS A 102 17.27 -0.49 -2.84
C LYS A 102 18.78 -0.63 -3.08
N ARG A 103 19.54 -1.25 -2.16
CA ARG A 103 20.98 -1.52 -2.38
C ARG A 103 21.16 -2.61 -3.43
N GLU A 104 20.35 -3.65 -3.39
CA GLU A 104 20.36 -4.75 -4.36
C GLU A 104 20.06 -4.27 -5.78
N ILE A 105 19.00 -3.47 -5.97
CA ILE A 105 18.68 -2.85 -7.27
C ILE A 105 19.89 -2.13 -7.84
N ARG A 106 20.57 -1.30 -7.04
CA ARG A 106 21.76 -0.57 -7.49
C ARG A 106 22.92 -1.49 -7.87
N ARG A 107 23.03 -2.68 -7.26
CA ARG A 107 24.05 -3.67 -7.65
C ARG A 107 23.70 -4.30 -9.00
N LEU A 108 22.44 -4.67 -9.20
CA LEU A 108 21.95 -5.24 -10.47
C LEU A 108 22.10 -4.24 -11.63
N GLU A 109 21.73 -2.99 -11.43
CA GLU A 109 21.89 -1.94 -12.46
C GLU A 109 23.35 -1.73 -12.86
N ARG A 110 24.27 -1.74 -11.88
CA ARG A 110 25.71 -1.63 -12.14
C ARG A 110 26.24 -2.83 -12.91
N ALA A 111 25.80 -4.04 -12.57
CA ALA A 111 26.18 -5.26 -13.27
C ALA A 111 25.66 -5.29 -14.72
N ALA A 112 24.45 -4.76 -14.96
CA ALA A 112 23.87 -4.67 -16.30
C ALA A 112 24.49 -3.58 -17.19
N SER A 113 25.23 -2.63 -16.60
CA SER A 113 25.90 -1.53 -17.31
C SER A 113 27.37 -1.81 -17.63
N GLN A 114 27.86 -3.02 -17.34
CA GLN A 114 29.21 -3.51 -17.65
C GLN A 114 29.14 -4.56 -18.76
#